data_AF-A0A4V3M787-F1
#
_entry.id   AF-A0A4V3M787-F1
#
_cell.length_a   1.000
_cell.length_b   1.000
_cell.length_c   1.000
_cell.angle_alpha   90.00
_cell.angle_beta   90.00
_cell.angle_gamma   90.00
#
_symmetry.space_group_name_H-M   'P 1'
#
loop_
_entity.id
_entity.type
_entity.pdbx_description
1 polymer ?
#
loop_
_entity_poly.entity_id
_entity_poly.type
_entity_poly.pdbx_seq_one_letter_code
_entity_poly.pdbx_strand_id
1 'polypeptide(L)'
;DGAISYGARSDLAAAIAAGLASDDTESTTYTLTGPKAYTPAEVAALVTEVTGKPIQVVQLSDEALTEGMKAAGLPEPIAKLLVSFDAATRAGDLGMVTDAVETLSGRKS
;
A
#
# COMPACT_ATOMS: atom_id res chain seq x y z
N ASP A 1 15.79 -1.44 -0.53
CA ASP A 1 14.65 -0.89 -1.28
C ASP A 1 13.49 -1.87 -1.28
N GLY A 2 12.29 -1.35 -1.09
CA GLY A 2 11.04 -2.12 -1.04
C GLY A 2 9.91 -1.33 -1.66
N ALA A 3 8.84 -2.01 -2.06
CA ALA A 3 7.70 -1.40 -2.75
C ALA A 3 6.37 -1.89 -2.16
N ILE A 4 5.33 -1.07 -2.31
CA ILE A 4 3.97 -1.36 -1.84
C ILE A 4 3.00 -1.29 -3.01
N SER A 5 2.14 -2.30 -3.17
CA SER A 5 1.05 -2.31 -4.15
C SER A 5 -0.23 -1.66 -3.60
N TYR A 6 -0.26 -0.33 -3.62
CA TYR A 6 -1.37 0.46 -3.09
C TYR A 6 -2.68 0.22 -3.87
N GLY A 7 -3.70 -0.33 -3.20
CA GLY A 7 -5.06 -0.48 -3.74
C GLY A 7 -6.00 0.62 -3.24
N ALA A 8 -6.71 1.30 -4.15
CA ALA A 8 -7.72 2.27 -3.76
C ALA A 8 -8.95 1.53 -3.17
N ARG A 9 -9.48 2.04 -2.05
CA ARG A 9 -10.63 1.40 -1.37
C ARG A 9 -11.85 1.24 -2.28
N SER A 10 -12.07 2.14 -3.23
CA SER A 10 -13.15 2.05 -4.22
C SER A 10 -13.02 0.84 -5.14
N ASP A 11 -11.80 0.48 -5.51
CA ASP A 11 -11.53 -0.59 -6.46
C ASP A 11 -11.59 -1.93 -5.74
N LEU A 12 -11.04 -2.00 -4.52
CA LEU A 12 -11.22 -3.13 -3.62
C LEU A 12 -12.71 -3.40 -3.35
N ALA A 13 -13.49 -2.35 -3.06
CA ALA A 13 -14.93 -2.47 -2.84
C ALA A 13 -15.67 -2.96 -4.09
N ALA A 14 -15.29 -2.50 -5.28
CA ALA A 14 -15.88 -2.95 -6.53
C ALA A 14 -15.59 -4.44 -6.79
N ALA A 15 -14.36 -4.89 -6.55
CA ALA A 15 -13.96 -6.29 -6.67
C ALA A 15 -14.71 -7.19 -5.67
N ILE A 16 -14.81 -6.77 -4.40
CA ILE A 16 -15.54 -7.49 -3.36
C ILE A 16 -17.03 -7.58 -3.72
N ALA A 17 -17.65 -6.46 -4.13
CA ALA A 17 -19.06 -6.44 -4.50
C ALA A 17 -19.36 -7.34 -5.71
N ALA A 18 -18.49 -7.35 -6.72
CA ALA A 18 -18.63 -8.22 -7.87
C ALA A 18 -18.45 -9.71 -7.51
N GLY A 19 -17.47 -10.03 -6.66
CA GLY A 19 -17.31 -11.39 -6.13
C GLY A 19 -18.54 -11.88 -5.36
N LEU A 20 -19.15 -11.03 -4.53
CA LEU A 20 -20.39 -11.34 -3.81
C LEU A 20 -21.62 -11.52 -4.71
N ALA A 21 -21.64 -10.86 -5.87
CA ALA A 21 -22.75 -10.91 -6.83
C ALA A 21 -22.56 -11.97 -7.93
N SER A 22 -21.43 -12.68 -7.93
CA SER A 22 -21.11 -13.71 -8.92
C SER A 22 -22.01 -14.94 -8.74
N ASP A 23 -22.38 -15.59 -9.85
CA ASP A 23 -23.01 -16.91 -9.84
C ASP A 23 -21.99 -18.05 -9.62
N ASP A 24 -20.70 -17.72 -9.50
CA ASP A 24 -19.64 -18.68 -9.20
C ASP A 24 -19.80 -19.28 -7.80
N THR A 25 -19.78 -20.60 -7.72
CA THR A 25 -19.94 -21.37 -6.47
C THR A 25 -18.62 -21.91 -5.94
N GLU A 26 -17.51 -21.70 -6.66
CA GLU A 26 -16.19 -22.15 -6.24
C GLU A 26 -15.66 -21.35 -5.04
N SER A 27 -14.93 -22.04 -4.16
CA SER A 27 -14.30 -21.41 -3.00
C SER A 27 -12.89 -20.93 -3.33
N THR A 28 -12.77 -19.69 -3.79
CA THR A 28 -11.48 -19.10 -4.21
C THR A 28 -11.00 -17.99 -3.26
N THR A 29 -9.70 -17.96 -2.96
CA THR A 29 -9.06 -16.86 -2.23
C THR A 29 -8.41 -15.90 -3.22
N TYR A 30 -8.79 -14.62 -3.15
CA TYR A 30 -8.21 -13.55 -3.96
C TYR A 30 -7.38 -12.60 -3.09
N THR A 31 -6.15 -12.33 -3.50
CA THR A 31 -5.34 -11.24 -2.92
C THR A 31 -5.61 -9.98 -3.73
N LEU A 32 -6.26 -8.97 -3.14
CA LEU A 32 -6.59 -7.72 -3.82
C LEU A 32 -5.46 -6.70 -3.60
N THR A 33 -4.84 -6.25 -4.70
CA THR A 33 -3.72 -5.30 -4.68
C THR A 33 -3.96 -4.14 -5.64
N GLY A 34 -3.12 -3.10 -5.56
CA GLY A 34 -2.98 -2.15 -6.68
C GLY A 34 -2.33 -2.80 -7.92
N PRO A 35 -2.45 -2.19 -9.11
CA PRO A 35 -1.92 -2.73 -10.37
C PRO A 35 -0.40 -2.63 -10.49
N LYS A 36 0.23 -1.86 -9.60
CA LYS A 36 1.66 -1.60 -9.58
C LYS A 36 2.12 -1.43 -8.13
N ALA A 37 3.29 -1.98 -7.83
CA ALA A 37 4.01 -1.68 -6.60
C ALA A 37 4.89 -0.45 -6.79
N TYR A 38 4.87 0.46 -5.82
CA TYR A 38 5.64 1.69 -5.84
C TYR A 38 6.65 1.73 -4.69
N THR A 39 7.89 2.08 -5.02
CA THR A 39 8.89 2.43 -4.03
C THR A 39 8.57 3.80 -3.39
N PRO A 40 9.07 4.11 -2.18
CA PRO A 40 8.93 5.45 -1.60
C PRO A 40 9.41 6.58 -2.52
N ALA A 41 10.48 6.34 -3.30
CA ALA A 41 11.01 7.30 -4.25
C ALA A 41 10.04 7.57 -5.41
N GLU A 42 9.41 6.52 -5.97
CA GLU A 42 8.39 6.69 -7.01
C GLU A 42 7.15 7.40 -6.45
N VAL A 43 6.73 7.10 -5.22
CA VAL A 43 5.63 7.83 -4.57
C VAL A 43 5.97 9.31 -4.43
N ALA A 44 7.17 9.65 -3.93
CA ALA A 44 7.61 11.04 -3.83
C ALA A 44 7.66 11.76 -5.18
N ALA A 45 8.10 11.06 -6.24
CA ALA A 45 8.11 11.59 -7.60
C ALA A 45 6.69 11.89 -8.12
N LEU A 46 5.75 10.95 -7.94
CA LEU A 46 4.35 11.12 -8.33
C LEU A 46 3.68 12.30 -7.59
N VAL A 47 3.90 12.42 -6.28
CA VAL A 47 3.33 13.53 -5.50
C VAL A 47 3.98 14.86 -5.93
N THR A 48 5.28 14.87 -6.23
CA THR A 48 5.96 16.05 -6.76
C THR A 48 5.38 16.48 -8.11
N GLU A 49 5.14 15.53 -9.01
CA GLU A 49 4.54 15.77 -10.33
C GLU A 49 3.14 16.40 -10.19
N VAL A 50 2.28 15.82 -9.35
CA VAL A 50 0.90 16.29 -9.17
C VAL A 50 0.82 17.64 -8.46
N THR A 51 1.68 17.88 -7.46
CA THR A 51 1.59 19.06 -6.59
C THR A 51 2.52 20.20 -6.98
N GLY A 52 3.51 19.95 -7.83
CA GLY A 52 4.59 20.87 -8.16
C GLY A 52 5.56 21.18 -7.01
N LYS A 53 5.40 20.52 -5.85
CA LYS A 53 6.24 20.74 -4.67
C LYS A 53 7.34 19.68 -4.61
N PRO A 54 8.62 20.08 -4.47
CA PRO A 54 9.71 19.12 -4.38
C PRO A 54 9.60 18.31 -3.07
N ILE A 55 9.48 16.98 -3.19
CA ILE A 55 9.45 16.05 -2.06
C ILE A 55 10.68 15.15 -2.12
N GLN A 56 11.40 15.06 -1.01
CA GLN A 56 12.57 14.20 -0.87
C GLN A 56 12.27 13.05 0.08
N VAL A 57 12.71 11.84 -0.30
CA VAL A 57 12.67 10.68 0.59
C VAL A 57 13.93 10.71 1.47
N VAL A 58 13.71 10.77 2.79
CA VAL A 58 14.79 10.67 3.78
C VAL A 58 14.75 9.29 4.41
N GLN A 59 15.83 8.53 4.25
CA GLN A 59 15.96 7.22 4.87
C GLN A 59 16.36 7.38 6.34
N LEU A 60 15.55 6.83 7.25
CA LEU A 60 15.77 6.84 8.68
C LEU A 60 15.95 5.41 9.19
N SER A 61 16.64 5.24 10.32
CA SER A 61 16.57 3.97 11.05
C SER A 61 15.18 3.79 11.66
N ASP A 62 14.82 2.55 11.98
CA ASP A 62 13.53 2.23 12.59
C ASP A 62 13.38 2.92 13.96
N GLU A 63 14.46 3.04 14.73
CA GLU A 63 14.50 3.77 15.99
C GLU A 63 14.27 5.27 15.78
N ALA A 64 14.97 5.86 14.80
CA ALA A 64 14.85 7.28 14.49
C ALA A 64 13.43 7.65 14.03
N LEU A 65 12.82 6.81 13.20
CA LEU A 65 11.44 7.00 12.75
C LEU A 65 10.44 6.82 13.91
N THR A 66 10.65 5.82 14.77
CA THR A 66 9.82 5.60 15.97
C THR A 66 9.86 6.81 16.91
N GLU A 67 11.04 7.32 17.24
CA GLU A 67 11.18 8.49 18.10
C GLU A 67 10.62 9.76 17.45
N GLY A 68 10.78 9.93 16.14
CA GLY A 68 10.18 11.02 15.39
C GLY A 68 8.64 11.01 15.46
N MET A 69 8.02 9.85 15.28
CA MET A 69 6.56 9.69 15.40
C MET A 69 6.07 9.95 16.82
N LYS A 70 6.80 9.48 17.84
CA LYS A 70 6.50 9.78 19.26
C LYS A 70 6.58 11.28 19.54
N ALA A 71 7.61 11.95 19.06
CA ALA A 71 7.77 13.39 19.19
C ALA A 71 6.63 14.17 18.47
N ALA A 72 6.06 13.61 17.41
CA ALA A 72 4.88 14.12 16.72
C ALA A 72 3.54 13.83 17.44
N GLY A 73 3.58 13.16 18.60
CA GLY A 73 2.41 12.92 19.46
C GLY A 73 1.78 11.54 19.34
N LEU A 74 2.37 10.60 18.58
CA LEU A 74 1.86 9.23 18.53
C LEU A 74 2.27 8.45 19.78
N PRO A 75 1.36 7.64 20.37
CA PRO A 75 1.74 6.66 21.38
C PRO A 75 2.76 5.67 20.83
N GLU A 76 3.75 5.29 21.65
CA GLU A 76 4.84 4.40 21.24
C GLU A 76 4.38 3.08 20.58
N PRO A 77 3.33 2.38 21.07
CA PRO A 77 2.85 1.17 20.39
C PRO A 77 2.37 1.42 18.96
N ILE A 78 1.77 2.59 18.70
CA ILE A 78 1.32 2.98 17.36
C ILE A 78 2.50 3.36 16.47
N ALA A 79 3.49 4.09 17.00
CA ALA A 79 4.71 4.40 16.26
C ALA A 79 5.44 3.13 15.82
N LYS A 80 5.63 2.18 16.75
CA LYS A 80 6.26 0.87 16.46
C LYS A 80 5.46 0.06 15.44
N LEU A 81 4.12 0.09 15.51
CA LEU A 81 3.27 -0.57 14.52
C LEU A 81 3.50 0.01 13.11
N LEU A 82 3.52 1.33 12.96
CA LEU A 82 3.74 1.96 11.66
C LEU A 82 5.13 1.66 11.10
N VAL A 83 6.17 1.72 11.94
CA VAL A 83 7.55 1.36 11.55
C VAL A 83 7.66 -0.11 11.14
N SER A 84 6.86 -1.01 11.71
CA SER A 84 6.85 -2.41 11.29
C SER A 84 6.40 -2.61 9.84
N PHE A 85 5.56 -1.72 9.30
CA PHE A 85 5.17 -1.75 7.89
C PHE A 85 6.32 -1.34 6.97
N ASP A 86 7.16 -0.39 7.38
CA ASP A 86 8.37 -0.03 6.64
C ASP A 86 9.38 -1.20 6.63
N ALA A 87 9.53 -1.90 7.75
CA ALA A 87 10.34 -3.10 7.83
C ALA A 87 9.83 -4.21 6.90
N ALA A 88 8.52 -4.49 6.91
CA ALA A 88 7.88 -5.46 6.01
C ALA A 88 8.01 -5.04 4.53
N THR A 89 7.89 -3.74 4.24
CA THR A 89 8.10 -3.20 2.89
C THR A 89 9.52 -3.48 2.40
N ARG A 90 10.53 -3.21 3.23
CA ARG A 90 11.93 -3.48 2.90
C ARG A 90 12.23 -4.98 2.76
N ALA A 91 11.49 -5.84 3.47
CA ALA A 91 11.56 -7.29 3.32
C ALA A 91 10.88 -7.81 2.03
N GLY A 92 10.09 -6.97 1.35
CA GLY A 92 9.39 -7.31 0.11
C GLY A 92 7.97 -7.86 0.33
N ASP A 93 7.49 -7.89 1.56
CA ASP A 93 6.24 -8.55 1.93
C ASP A 93 4.99 -7.84 1.41
N LEU A 94 5.11 -6.56 1.03
CA LEU A 94 3.99 -5.70 0.62
C LEU A 94 4.00 -5.38 -0.89
N GLY A 95 4.92 -5.96 -1.65
CA GLY A 95 5.13 -5.64 -3.07
C GLY A 95 4.36 -6.50 -4.07
N MET A 96 3.59 -7.49 -3.62
CA MET A 96 2.84 -8.40 -4.50
C MET A 96 1.84 -7.62 -5.38
N VAL A 97 1.80 -7.93 -6.67
CA VAL A 97 0.83 -7.38 -7.62
C VAL A 97 0.01 -8.54 -8.21
N THR A 98 -1.31 -8.41 -8.18
CA THR A 98 -2.26 -9.34 -8.80
C THR A 98 -3.22 -8.59 -9.72
N ASP A 99 -3.92 -9.33 -10.57
CA ASP A 99 -5.00 -8.84 -11.43
C ASP A 99 -6.39 -9.01 -10.80
N ALA A 100 -6.48 -9.48 -9.54
CA ALA A 100 -7.74 -9.90 -8.93
C ALA A 100 -8.79 -8.79 -8.88
N VAL A 101 -8.36 -7.53 -8.71
CA VAL A 101 -9.27 -6.37 -8.73
C VAL A 101 -9.88 -6.19 -10.13
N GLU A 102 -9.06 -6.25 -11.18
CA GLU A 102 -9.52 -6.13 -12.57
C GLU A 102 -10.40 -7.34 -12.95
N THR A 103 -9.95 -8.55 -12.62
CA THR A 103 -10.66 -9.80 -12.91
C THR A 103 -12.05 -9.85 -12.27
N LEU A 104 -12.19 -9.46 -11.00
CA LEU A 104 -13.47 -9.48 -10.31
C LEU A 104 -14.37 -8.31 -10.71
N SER A 105 -13.83 -7.08 -10.74
CA SER A 105 -14.65 -5.88 -10.91
C SER A 105 -14.88 -5.47 -12.37
N GLY A 106 -14.08 -5.98 -13.31
CA GLY A 106 -14.03 -5.52 -14.70
C GLY A 106 -13.48 -4.10 -14.87
N ARG A 107 -12.97 -3.47 -13.80
CA ARG A 107 -12.41 -2.12 -13.84
C ARG A 107 -10.90 -2.18 -13.95
N LYS A 108 -10.35 -1.44 -14.90
CA LYS A 108 -8.92 -1.14 -14.89
C LYS A 108 -8.61 -0.25 -13.71
N SER A 109 -7.68 -0.71 -12.87
CA SER A 109 -7.11 0.05 -11.75
C SER A 109 -5.67 0.39 -12.06
#